data_AF-A0A1Q5TCG3-F1
#
_entry.id   AF-A0A1Q5TCG3-F1
#
_cell.length_a   1.000
_cell.length_b   1.000
_cell.length_c   1.000
_cell.angle_alpha   90.00
_cell.angle_beta   90.00
_cell.angle_gamma   90.00
#
_symmetry.space_group_name_H-M   'P 1'
#
loop_
_entity.id
_entity.type
_entity.pdbx_description
1 polymer ?
#
loop_
_entity_poly.entity_id
_entity_poly.type
_entity_poly.pdbx_seq_one_letter_code
_entity_poly.pdbx_strand_id
1 'polypeptide(L)'
;MDQEQAWLRVGPSSQNKFILDSGQNLVGRLRVRVTGAPGHVVTFQHVEVPENGESTTRPLRHAAANDTLILSGDEIIWEPRYTIYGSQFVEVTNWPSSDDLPKSEDIVARVLHTDTERTG
;
A
#
# COMPACT_ATOMS: atom_id res chain seq x y z
N MET A 1 13.74 3.24 -14.72
CA MET A 1 13.71 1.81 -14.37
C MET A 1 12.68 1.64 -13.26
N ASP A 2 11.61 0.90 -13.51
CA ASP A 2 10.57 0.64 -12.50
C ASP A 2 11.14 -0.30 -11.43
N GLN A 3 11.47 0.25 -10.26
CA GLN A 3 11.95 -0.57 -9.15
C GLN A 3 10.76 -1.07 -8.33
N GLU A 4 10.74 -2.38 -8.07
CA GLU A 4 9.80 -3.02 -7.17
C GLU A 4 10.47 -3.31 -5.83
N GLN A 5 9.78 -2.97 -4.75
CA GLN A 5 10.23 -3.25 -3.39
C GLN A 5 9.15 -4.04 -2.65
N ALA A 6 9.56 -5.17 -2.07
CA ALA A 6 8.74 -5.97 -1.17
C ALA A 6 8.67 -5.33 0.22
N TRP A 7 7.59 -5.61 0.95
CA TRP A 7 7.42 -5.15 2.32
C TRP A 7 8.28 -5.97 3.28
N LEU A 8 8.95 -5.29 4.21
CA LEU A 8 9.84 -5.93 5.17
C LEU A 8 9.07 -6.51 6.36
N ARG A 9 7.96 -5.88 6.75
CA ARG A 9 7.18 -6.28 7.92
C ARG A 9 5.70 -5.99 7.74
N VAL A 10 4.88 -6.83 8.38
CA VAL A 10 3.45 -6.63 8.54
C VAL A 10 3.14 -6.67 10.03
N GLY A 11 2.54 -5.60 10.56
CA GLY A 11 2.14 -5.50 11.97
C GLY A 11 0.62 -5.38 12.12
N PRO A 12 0.01 -5.93 13.17
CA PRO A 12 -1.41 -5.73 13.42
C PRO A 12 -1.67 -4.26 13.84
N SER A 13 -2.73 -3.65 13.30
CA SER A 13 -3.30 -2.39 13.84
C SER A 13 -4.56 -2.70 14.65
N SER A 14 -5.50 -3.49 14.09
CA SER A 14 -6.72 -3.95 14.75
C SER A 14 -7.40 -5.06 13.92
N GLN A 15 -8.59 -5.53 14.29
CA GLN A 15 -9.34 -6.50 13.46
C GLN A 15 -9.54 -5.95 12.04
N ASN A 16 -9.20 -6.75 11.03
CA ASN A 16 -9.25 -6.43 9.59
C ASN A 16 -8.30 -5.29 9.15
N LYS A 17 -7.30 -4.93 9.96
CA LYS A 17 -6.31 -3.90 9.65
C LYS A 17 -4.89 -4.34 9.96
N PHE A 18 -4.00 -4.10 9.02
CA PHE A 18 -2.57 -4.27 9.22
C PHE A 18 -1.78 -3.13 8.58
N ILE A 19 -0.56 -2.93 9.07
CA ILE A 19 0.37 -1.94 8.53
C ILE A 19 1.51 -2.68 7.86
N LEU A 20 1.76 -2.34 6.60
CA LEU A 20 2.94 -2.73 5.85
C LEU A 20 4.06 -1.71 6.08
N ASP A 21 5.29 -2.18 6.26
CA ASP A 21 6.50 -1.36 6.39
C ASP A 21 7.50 -1.71 5.28
N SER A 22 7.85 -0.73 4.45
CA SER A 22 8.83 -0.89 3.37
C SER A 22 10.28 -0.75 3.85
N GLY A 23 10.50 -0.27 5.09
CA GLY A 23 11.80 0.00 5.69
C GLY A 23 12.48 1.29 5.23
N GLN A 24 11.89 1.98 4.27
CA GLN A 24 12.39 3.21 3.68
C GLN A 24 11.21 4.12 3.34
N ASN A 25 11.31 5.41 3.59
CA ASN A 25 10.36 6.35 3.01
C ASN A 25 10.60 6.46 1.50
N LEU A 26 9.64 6.00 0.70
CA LEU A 26 9.71 5.90 -0.77
C LEU A 26 8.63 6.75 -1.42
N VAL A 27 8.90 7.20 -2.65
CA VAL A 27 7.89 7.85 -3.49
C VAL A 27 7.45 6.88 -4.57
N GLY A 28 6.15 6.64 -4.66
CA GLY A 28 5.64 5.60 -5.53
C GLY A 28 4.15 5.33 -5.42
N ARG A 29 3.78 4.10 -5.77
CA ARG A 29 2.42 3.57 -5.67
C ARG A 29 2.44 2.09 -5.33
N LEU A 30 1.27 1.50 -5.07
CA LEU A 30 1.14 0.05 -4.92
C LEU A 30 0.90 -0.64 -6.26
N ARG A 31 1.44 -1.85 -6.40
CA ARG A 31 0.90 -2.90 -7.27
C ARG A 31 0.30 -3.98 -6.40
N VAL A 32 -0.99 -4.26 -6.61
CA VAL A 32 -1.77 -5.18 -5.80
C VAL A 32 -2.31 -6.30 -6.66
N ARG A 33 -1.97 -7.54 -6.34
CA ARG A 33 -2.62 -8.75 -6.84
C ARG A 33 -3.61 -9.22 -5.78
N VAL A 34 -4.89 -9.32 -6.13
CA VAL A 34 -5.93 -9.67 -5.17
C VAL A 34 -7.13 -10.32 -5.86
N THR A 35 -7.79 -11.22 -5.14
CA THR A 35 -9.07 -11.83 -5.51
C THR A 35 -9.99 -11.80 -4.28
N GLY A 36 -11.30 -11.74 -4.48
CA GLY A 36 -12.26 -11.64 -3.39
C GLY A 36 -13.69 -11.50 -3.91
N ALA A 37 -14.68 -11.49 -3.01
CA ALA A 37 -16.08 -11.43 -3.40
C ALA A 37 -16.42 -10.16 -4.22
N PRO A 38 -17.33 -10.22 -5.20
CA PRO A 38 -17.81 -9.05 -5.92
C PRO A 38 -18.34 -7.98 -4.96
N GLY A 39 -17.92 -6.73 -5.14
CA GLY A 39 -18.29 -5.60 -4.29
C GLY A 39 -17.49 -5.48 -2.99
N HIS A 40 -16.59 -6.42 -2.69
CA HIS A 40 -15.66 -6.30 -1.56
C HIS A 40 -14.74 -5.10 -1.75
N VAL A 41 -14.47 -4.35 -0.68
CA VAL A 41 -13.71 -3.10 -0.73
C VAL A 41 -12.44 -3.22 0.09
N VAL A 42 -11.29 -3.00 -0.55
CA VAL A 42 -9.98 -2.92 0.09
C VAL A 42 -9.52 -1.47 0.06
N THR A 43 -9.03 -0.94 1.17
CA THR A 43 -8.49 0.43 1.24
C THR A 43 -7.03 0.45 1.64
N PHE A 44 -6.27 1.38 1.07
CA PHE A 44 -4.84 1.56 1.28
C PHE A 44 -4.57 3.00 1.69
N GLN A 45 -4.21 3.21 2.95
CA GLN A 45 -3.89 4.53 3.50
C GLN A 45 -2.37 4.67 3.63
N HIS A 46 -1.80 5.56 2.83
CA HIS A 46 -0.37 5.84 2.80
C HIS A 46 0.00 6.83 3.90
N VAL A 47 1.02 6.50 4.70
CA VAL A 47 1.53 7.39 5.77
C VAL A 47 3.06 7.34 5.88
N GLU A 48 3.65 8.46 6.29
CA GLU A 48 5.10 8.55 6.49
C GLU A 48 5.55 7.93 7.82
N VAL A 49 4.74 8.08 8.87
CA VAL A 49 5.07 7.66 10.23
C VAL A 49 3.79 7.14 10.90
N PRO A 50 3.80 5.99 11.59
CA PRO A 50 2.73 5.61 12.49
C PRO A 50 2.86 6.34 13.82
N GLU A 51 1.74 6.74 14.43
CA GLU A 51 1.69 7.34 15.77
C GLU A 51 0.98 6.34 16.70
N ASN A 52 1.66 5.93 17.78
CA ASN A 52 1.13 4.96 18.77
C ASN A 52 0.67 3.61 18.18
N GLY A 53 1.28 3.16 17.08
CA GLY A 53 0.92 1.90 16.41
C GLY A 53 -0.22 2.02 15.41
N GLU A 54 -0.78 3.21 15.21
CA GLU A 54 -1.85 3.48 14.23
C GLU A 54 -1.33 4.37 13.11
N SER A 55 -1.97 4.28 11.94
CA SER A 55 -1.68 5.19 10.83
C SER A 55 -2.10 6.63 11.18
N THR A 56 -1.23 7.61 10.90
CA THR A 56 -1.55 9.03 11.10
C THR A 56 -1.39 9.82 9.80
N THR A 57 -2.45 10.50 9.40
CA THR A 57 -2.45 11.39 8.22
C THR A 57 -2.28 12.86 8.61
N ARG A 58 -2.20 13.17 9.92
CA ARG A 58 -2.01 14.54 10.43
C ARG A 58 -0.83 15.27 9.77
N PRO A 59 0.35 14.64 9.54
CA PRO A 59 1.46 15.30 8.85
C PRO A 59 1.18 15.61 7.37
N LEU A 60 0.26 14.88 6.73
CA LEU A 60 -0.09 15.01 5.32
C LEU A 60 -0.99 16.23 5.03
N ARG A 61 -1.44 16.94 6.09
CA ARG A 61 -2.31 18.12 6.01
C ARG A 61 -3.62 17.82 5.28
N HIS A 62 -3.77 18.30 4.05
CA HIS A 62 -5.00 18.13 3.26
C HIS A 62 -4.93 16.95 2.28
N ALA A 63 -3.78 16.28 2.17
CA ALA A 63 -3.66 15.11 1.32
C ALA A 63 -4.31 13.91 1.99
N ALA A 64 -5.35 13.34 1.36
CA ALA A 64 -6.01 12.15 1.86
C ALA A 64 -5.10 10.91 1.79
N ALA A 65 -4.28 10.79 0.75
CA ALA A 65 -3.33 9.70 0.55
C ALA A 65 -3.94 8.28 0.68
N ASN A 66 -5.16 8.12 0.15
CA ASN A 66 -5.94 6.91 0.27
C ASN A 66 -6.40 6.40 -1.10
N ASP A 67 -6.16 5.11 -1.35
CA ASP A 67 -6.73 4.40 -2.49
C ASP A 67 -7.83 3.44 -2.04
N THR A 68 -8.85 3.27 -2.89
CA THR A 68 -9.97 2.35 -2.66
C THR A 68 -10.14 1.43 -3.86
N LEU A 69 -10.10 0.11 -3.63
CA LEU A 69 -10.24 -0.92 -4.64
C LEU A 69 -11.51 -1.73 -4.39
N ILE A 70 -12.42 -1.72 -5.37
CA ILE A 70 -13.67 -2.50 -5.35
C ILE A 70 -13.49 -3.73 -6.25
N LEU A 71 -13.65 -4.92 -5.68
CA LEU A 71 -13.38 -6.18 -6.37
C LEU A 71 -14.56 -6.63 -7.24
N SER A 72 -14.26 -7.24 -8.38
CA SER A 72 -15.27 -7.75 -9.32
C SER A 72 -15.68 -9.20 -9.06
N GLY A 73 -14.91 -9.95 -8.26
CA GLY A 73 -15.04 -11.41 -8.13
C GLY A 73 -13.87 -12.19 -8.74
N ASP A 74 -13.22 -11.62 -9.75
CA ASP A 74 -12.07 -12.22 -10.43
C ASP A 74 -10.75 -11.79 -9.79
N GLU A 75 -9.68 -12.56 -10.01
CA GLU A 75 -8.32 -12.10 -9.68
C GLU A 75 -7.92 -10.92 -10.55
N ILE A 76 -7.36 -9.88 -9.93
CA ILE A 76 -6.87 -8.68 -10.61
C ILE A 76 -5.45 -8.34 -10.18
N ILE A 77 -4.72 -7.66 -11.08
CA ILE A 77 -3.51 -6.91 -10.76
C ILE A 77 -3.83 -5.43 -10.99
N TRP A 78 -3.80 -4.64 -9.93
CA TRP A 78 -4.18 -3.25 -9.93
C TRP A 78 -3.03 -2.34 -9.51
N GLU A 79 -2.90 -1.19 -10.19
CA GLU A 79 -2.00 -0.09 -9.86
C GLU A 79 -2.75 1.24 -10.10
N PRO A 80 -2.67 2.24 -9.20
CA PRO A 80 -3.23 3.55 -9.46
C PRO A 80 -2.43 4.28 -10.54
N ARG A 81 -3.13 4.92 -11.50
CA ARG A 81 -2.47 5.53 -12.67
C ARG A 81 -2.16 7.02 -12.53
N TYR A 82 -2.90 7.72 -11.69
CA TYR A 82 -2.91 9.20 -11.65
C TYR A 82 -2.57 9.78 -10.27
N THR A 83 -1.96 8.98 -9.40
CA THR A 83 -1.52 9.40 -8.07
C THR A 83 -0.21 8.68 -7.71
N ILE A 84 0.59 9.34 -6.88
CA ILE A 84 1.79 8.80 -6.23
C ILE A 84 1.85 9.36 -4.81
N TYR A 85 2.44 8.60 -3.90
CA TYR A 85 2.56 8.94 -2.48
C TYR A 85 4.00 8.84 -2.02
N GLY A 86 4.41 9.76 -1.15
CA GLY A 86 5.59 9.59 -0.30
C GLY A 86 5.15 8.88 0.97
N SER A 87 5.59 7.64 1.15
CA SER A 87 5.21 6.83 2.31
C SER A 87 6.24 5.75 2.60
N GLN A 88 6.51 5.51 3.88
CA GLN A 88 7.18 4.29 4.32
C GLN A 88 6.16 3.18 4.66
N PHE A 89 4.99 3.58 5.17
CA PHE A 89 3.99 2.68 5.70
C PHE A 89 2.69 2.77 4.92
N VAL A 90 1.98 1.65 4.86
CA VAL A 90 0.63 1.58 4.30
C VAL A 90 -0.25 0.79 5.25
N GLU A 91 -1.30 1.43 5.75
CA GLU A 91 -2.39 0.71 6.42
C GLU A 91 -3.31 0.12 5.37
N VAL A 92 -3.54 -1.18 5.46
CA VAL A 92 -4.47 -1.91 4.61
C VAL A 92 -5.66 -2.32 5.46
N THR A 93 -6.87 -2.04 4.96
CA THR A 93 -8.11 -2.44 5.63
C THR A 93 -8.91 -3.40 4.76
N ASN A 94 -9.51 -4.42 5.38
CA ASN A 94 -10.36 -5.44 4.76
C ASN A 94 -9.66 -6.22 3.64
N TRP A 95 -8.47 -6.75 3.89
CA TRP A 95 -7.83 -7.65 2.93
C TRP A 95 -8.60 -8.99 2.82
N PRO A 96 -8.92 -9.49 1.61
CA PRO A 96 -9.80 -10.65 1.43
C PRO A 96 -9.05 -11.99 1.54
N SER A 97 -8.50 -12.33 2.71
CA SER A 97 -7.88 -13.65 2.96
C SER A 97 -8.32 -14.24 4.30
N SER A 98 -8.14 -15.55 4.49
CA SER A 98 -8.54 -16.23 5.74
C SER A 98 -7.76 -15.76 6.97
N ASP A 99 -6.53 -15.30 6.77
CA ASP A 99 -5.65 -14.81 7.82
C ASP A 99 -5.61 -13.26 7.84
N ASP A 100 -6.47 -12.60 7.05
CA ASP A 100 -6.51 -11.15 6.81
C ASP A 100 -5.16 -10.53 6.39
N LEU A 101 -4.20 -11.34 5.93
CA LEU A 101 -2.87 -10.93 5.50
C LEU A 101 -2.59 -11.31 4.03
N PRO A 102 -1.88 -10.44 3.29
CA PRO A 102 -1.38 -10.71 1.94
C PRO A 102 -0.16 -11.62 1.98
N LYS A 103 0.11 -12.33 0.88
CA LYS A 103 1.44 -12.89 0.63
C LYS A 103 2.41 -11.76 0.29
N SER A 104 3.71 -12.00 0.46
CA SER A 104 4.76 -11.01 0.17
C SER A 104 4.76 -10.48 -1.27
N GLU A 105 4.21 -11.23 -2.21
CA GLU A 105 4.11 -10.88 -3.63
C GLU A 105 2.78 -10.22 -4.03
N ASP A 106 1.76 -10.28 -3.15
CA ASP A 106 0.43 -9.77 -3.44
C ASP A 106 0.38 -8.24 -3.40
N ILE A 107 1.25 -7.62 -2.60
CA ILE A 107 1.38 -6.16 -2.54
C ILE A 107 2.85 -5.82 -2.67
N VAL A 108 3.21 -4.97 -3.62
CA VAL A 108 4.56 -4.44 -3.77
C VAL A 108 4.53 -2.93 -3.96
N ALA A 109 5.56 -2.24 -3.48
CA ALA A 109 5.76 -0.83 -3.75
C ALA A 109 6.46 -0.65 -5.10
N ARG A 110 5.89 0.20 -5.96
CA ARG A 110 6.48 0.66 -7.22
C ARG A 110 7.10 2.02 -6.99
N VAL A 111 8.42 2.09 -7.00
CA VAL A 111 9.16 3.33 -6.82
C VAL A 111 9.11 4.11 -8.12
N LEU A 112 8.68 5.37 -8.05
CA LEU A 112 8.47 6.23 -9.21
C LEU A 112 9.27 7.53 -9.06
N HIS A 113 10.09 7.81 -10.08
CA HIS A 113 10.89 9.03 -10.20
C HIS A 113 11.23 9.25 -11.67
N THR A 114 11.77 10.43 -11.99
CA THR A 114 12.39 10.67 -13.30
C THR A 114 13.56 9.70 -13.51
N ASP A 115 13.60 8.99 -14.63
CA ASP A 115 14.62 7.97 -14.91
C ASP A 115 15.97 8.57 -15.32
N THR A 116 16.62 9.27 -14.40
CA THR A 116 17.95 9.84 -14.57
C THR A 116 19.03 8.81 -14.26
N GLU A 117 20.13 8.83 -15.03
CA GLU A 117 21.31 8.02 -14.74
C GLU A 117 21.89 8.38 -13.36
N ARG A 118 22.29 7.37 -12.58
CA ARG A 118 22.96 7.56 -11.30
C ARG A 118 24.44 7.89 -11.53
N THR A 119 24.88 9.06 -11.09
CA THR A 119 26.25 9.54 -11.31
C THR A 119 27.17 9.46 -10.08
N GLY A 120 26.65 9.00 -8.93
CA GLY A 120 27.35 8.84 -7.64
C GLY A 120 26.38 8.51 -6.53
#